data_AF-A0A8D1VDS5-F1
#
_entry.id   AF-A0A8D1VDS5-F1
#
_cell.length_a   1.000
_cell.length_b   1.000
_cell.length_c   1.000
_cell.angle_alpha   90.00
_cell.angle_beta   90.00
_cell.angle_gamma   90.00
#
_symmetry.space_group_name_H-M   'P 1'
#
loop_
_entity.id
_entity.type
_entity.pdbx_description
1 polymer ?
#
loop_
_entity_poly.entity_id
_entity_poly.type
_entity_poly.pdbx_seq_one_letter_code
_entity_poly.pdbx_strand_id
1 'polypeptide(L)'
;MAPLCVEARAGCPGASTLGARRAGSGGRRRAADGTQAAHGPRPRGAAASLCSDPFPQAGKGHPTSACSSLQMGWGDLGVYGEPSRETPNLDRMATEGMLFPSFYAANPLCSPSRAALLTGRLPIRTGFYTTNGHARNAYTPQEIVGGIPDPEHLLPELLRGAGYTSKIVGKWHLGHRPQFHPLKHGFDEWFGSPNCHFGPYDNRARPNIPVYRDWEMVGRFYEEFPINLKTGESNLTQIYLQEALDFIKRQQAARRPFFLYWAIDATHAPVYASRAFLGTSQRGRYGDAVREIDDSVGRILGLLRDLKIAGNTFVFFTSDNGAALVSAPKQGGSNGPFLCGKQTTFEGGMREPAIAWWPGHIPAGQVSHQLGSVMDLFTTSLSLAGLEPPSDRAIDGLDLLPAMLQGRLTERPIFYYRGNTLMAATLGQYKAHFWTWTNSWEEFRQGVDFCPGQNVSGVTTHSQEEHTKLPLIFHLGRDPGERFPLSFASTEYLDALCKITPVVQQHQESLVPGQPQLNVCNPAVMNWAPPGCEKLGKCLTPPESVPEKCSWPH
;
A
#
# COMPACT_ATOMS: atom_id res chain seq x y z
N MET A 1 36.88 -31.86 1.06
CA MET A 1 36.35 -33.19 0.71
C MET A 1 35.30 -33.01 -0.37
N ALA A 2 35.68 -33.24 -1.63
CA ALA A 2 34.74 -33.54 -2.71
C ALA A 2 34.30 -35.01 -2.59
N PRO A 3 33.23 -35.45 -3.27
CA PRO A 3 33.40 -35.92 -4.66
C PRO A 3 32.26 -35.44 -5.61
N LEU A 4 32.42 -35.14 -6.90
CA LEU A 4 32.97 -35.87 -8.07
C LEU A 4 32.12 -37.05 -8.57
N CYS A 5 31.54 -36.90 -9.77
CA CYS A 5 31.24 -37.89 -10.84
C CYS A 5 30.66 -37.09 -12.05
N VAL A 6 31.30 -36.85 -13.21
CA VAL A 6 31.95 -37.68 -14.27
C VAL A 6 30.96 -38.14 -15.38
N GLU A 7 31.15 -37.56 -16.59
CA GLU A 7 31.04 -38.10 -17.98
C GLU A 7 29.73 -38.75 -18.50
N ALA A 8 29.38 -38.84 -19.80
CA ALA A 8 29.82 -38.27 -21.09
C ALA A 8 28.80 -38.67 -22.20
N ARG A 9 28.72 -37.82 -23.25
CA ARG A 9 28.48 -38.06 -24.71
C ARG A 9 27.35 -38.98 -25.24
N ALA A 10 26.51 -38.38 -26.10
CA ALA A 10 26.22 -38.75 -27.52
C ALA A 10 25.23 -37.66 -28.06
N GLY A 11 25.34 -37.01 -29.22
CA GLY A 11 25.93 -37.36 -30.51
C GLY A 11 24.81 -37.69 -31.51
N CYS A 12 24.30 -36.71 -32.26
CA CYS A 12 23.77 -36.88 -33.63
C CYS A 12 23.47 -35.53 -34.32
N PRO A 13 23.60 -35.43 -35.66
CA PRO A 13 24.04 -34.24 -36.36
C PRO A 13 22.95 -33.52 -37.17
N GLY A 14 23.22 -32.24 -37.47
CA GLY A 14 22.40 -31.41 -38.35
C GLY A 14 22.62 -31.70 -39.85
N ALA A 15 21.52 -31.67 -40.60
CA ALA A 15 21.43 -31.41 -42.03
C ALA A 15 21.37 -29.89 -42.27
N SER A 16 21.69 -29.25 -43.39
CA SER A 16 22.08 -29.64 -44.75
C SER A 16 22.65 -28.39 -45.44
N THR A 17 23.59 -28.56 -46.37
CA THR A 17 23.93 -27.57 -47.41
C THR A 17 24.08 -28.25 -48.76
N LEU A 18 23.63 -27.53 -49.79
CA LEU A 18 23.53 -27.90 -51.21
C LEU A 18 24.83 -28.41 -51.86
N GLY A 19 24.69 -29.25 -52.89
CA GLY A 19 25.74 -29.38 -53.92
C GLY A 19 25.70 -30.63 -54.81
N ALA A 20 25.02 -30.52 -55.96
CA ALA A 20 25.41 -31.03 -57.29
C ALA A 20 25.53 -32.54 -57.63
N ARG A 21 24.73 -32.89 -58.66
CA ARG A 21 25.04 -33.67 -59.90
C ARG A 21 25.05 -35.21 -59.93
N ARG A 22 24.07 -35.68 -60.73
CA ARG A 22 24.10 -36.62 -61.89
C ARG A 22 24.14 -38.14 -61.71
N ALA A 23 23.20 -38.76 -62.46
CA ALA A 23 23.16 -40.09 -63.08
C ALA A 23 23.03 -41.31 -62.12
N GLY A 24 22.20 -42.31 -62.37
CA GLY A 24 21.27 -42.61 -63.45
C GLY A 24 20.66 -44.01 -63.28
N SER A 25 19.56 -44.25 -64.01
CA SER A 25 19.06 -45.54 -64.52
C SER A 25 18.36 -46.57 -63.61
N GLY A 26 17.22 -47.06 -64.14
CA GLY A 26 16.58 -48.37 -63.91
C GLY A 26 15.77 -48.51 -62.61
N GLY A 27 14.53 -49.00 -62.56
CA GLY A 27 13.69 -49.67 -63.54
C GLY A 27 12.60 -50.46 -62.79
N ARG A 28 11.33 -50.18 -63.13
CA ARG A 28 10.19 -51.12 -63.25
C ARG A 28 9.71 -52.01 -62.08
N ARG A 29 8.39 -51.85 -61.86
CA ARG A 29 7.28 -52.86 -61.80
C ARG A 29 6.97 -53.52 -60.44
N ARG A 30 5.74 -53.29 -59.95
CA ARG A 30 4.53 -54.17 -59.94
C ARG A 30 4.60 -55.22 -58.81
N ALA A 31 3.78 -55.17 -57.77
CA ALA A 31 2.32 -55.37 -57.67
C ALA A 31 1.97 -56.79 -57.16
N ALA A 32 0.92 -56.81 -56.34
CA ALA A 32 -0.04 -57.89 -56.08
C ALA A 32 0.14 -58.78 -54.82
N ASP A 33 -0.94 -58.71 -54.03
CA ASP A 33 -1.71 -59.78 -53.39
C ASP A 33 -1.19 -60.60 -52.21
N GLY A 34 -2.11 -60.79 -51.26
CA GLY A 34 -2.28 -62.10 -50.61
C GLY A 34 -2.45 -62.13 -49.10
N THR A 35 -3.67 -61.86 -48.62
CA THR A 35 -4.44 -62.63 -47.61
C THR A 35 -3.82 -63.21 -46.31
N GLN A 36 -4.57 -62.93 -45.23
CA GLN A 36 -4.86 -63.76 -44.04
C GLN A 36 -3.76 -64.00 -42.97
N ALA A 37 -4.01 -63.52 -41.74
CA ALA A 37 -4.44 -64.34 -40.59
C ALA A 37 -4.25 -63.58 -39.27
N ALA A 38 -5.14 -63.86 -38.32
CA ALA A 38 -5.28 -63.21 -37.02
C ALA A 38 -4.23 -63.67 -35.99
N HIS A 39 -3.77 -62.73 -35.15
CA HIS A 39 -3.84 -62.76 -33.68
C HIS A 39 -3.13 -61.52 -33.09
N GLY A 40 -3.72 -60.94 -32.03
CA GLY A 40 -3.37 -59.63 -31.45
C GLY A 40 -1.96 -59.53 -30.85
N PRO A 41 -1.53 -58.31 -30.44
CA PRO A 41 -1.92 -57.82 -29.10
C PRO A 41 -2.16 -56.30 -28.95
N ARG A 42 -2.88 -55.96 -27.88
CA ARG A 42 -3.02 -54.69 -27.10
C ARG A 42 -2.35 -53.41 -27.63
N PRO A 43 -3.09 -52.29 -27.79
CA PRO A 43 -2.48 -51.00 -28.06
C PRO A 43 -1.99 -50.29 -26.79
N ARG A 44 -0.85 -49.62 -26.98
CA ARG A 44 -0.14 -48.74 -26.05
C ARG A 44 -0.86 -47.40 -25.90
N GLY A 45 -0.61 -46.76 -24.76
CA GLY A 45 -1.10 -45.44 -24.41
C GLY A 45 -0.69 -44.36 -25.42
N ALA A 46 -1.65 -43.46 -25.67
CA ALA A 46 -1.43 -42.22 -26.38
C ALA A 46 -1.01 -41.14 -25.37
N ALA A 47 0.28 -40.81 -25.35
CA ALA A 47 0.75 -39.54 -24.82
C ALA A 47 0.85 -38.57 -26.02
N ALA A 48 -0.12 -37.67 -26.13
CA ALA A 48 -0.09 -36.58 -27.09
C ALA A 48 0.91 -35.53 -26.58
N SER A 49 2.09 -35.49 -27.22
CA SER A 49 2.99 -34.34 -27.19
C SER A 49 2.42 -33.29 -28.12
N LEU A 50 1.82 -32.25 -27.56
CA LEU A 50 1.53 -31.01 -28.26
C LEU A 50 2.48 -29.95 -27.70
N CYS A 51 3.48 -29.61 -28.51
CA CYS A 51 4.19 -28.36 -28.39
C CYS A 51 3.19 -27.22 -28.62
N SER A 52 3.10 -26.29 -27.68
CA SER A 52 2.45 -25.00 -27.87
C SER A 52 3.33 -23.91 -27.26
N ASP A 53 4.07 -23.29 -28.17
CA ASP A 53 4.74 -21.99 -28.22
C ASP A 53 5.20 -21.27 -26.93
N PRO A 54 6.46 -20.81 -26.88
CA PRO A 54 6.90 -19.87 -25.86
C PRO A 54 6.17 -18.54 -26.02
N PHE A 55 5.68 -18.02 -24.89
CA PHE A 55 5.12 -16.68 -24.75
C PHE A 55 5.94 -15.62 -25.51
N PRO A 56 5.30 -14.62 -26.14
CA PRO A 56 6.04 -13.48 -26.66
C PRO A 56 6.78 -12.81 -25.50
N GLN A 57 8.11 -12.76 -25.60
CA GLN A 57 8.92 -11.98 -24.66
C GLN A 57 8.41 -10.54 -24.68
N ALA A 58 7.88 -10.10 -23.54
CA ALA A 58 7.68 -8.69 -23.27
C ALA A 58 8.99 -7.94 -23.60
N GLY A 59 8.89 -6.81 -24.30
CA GLY A 59 10.04 -5.98 -24.62
C GLY A 59 10.87 -5.72 -23.37
N LYS A 60 12.20 -5.72 -23.52
CA LYS A 60 13.22 -5.59 -22.47
C LYS A 60 13.17 -4.26 -21.70
N GLY A 61 12.09 -4.00 -20.98
CA GLY A 61 11.95 -2.89 -20.04
C GLY A 61 11.19 -3.39 -18.82
N HIS A 62 11.74 -3.17 -17.63
CA HIS A 62 11.03 -3.50 -16.39
C HIS A 62 9.77 -2.62 -16.27
N PRO A 63 8.60 -3.19 -15.89
CA PRO A 63 7.36 -2.44 -15.76
C PRO A 63 7.49 -1.35 -14.71
N THR A 64 7.02 -0.16 -15.06
CA THR A 64 7.12 1.03 -14.22
C THR A 64 6.02 1.01 -13.15
N SER A 65 6.32 1.37 -11.90
CA SER A 65 5.35 1.29 -10.79
C SER A 65 4.98 2.67 -10.25
N ALA A 66 3.70 3.01 -10.19
CA ALA A 66 3.19 4.18 -9.48
C ALA A 66 2.23 3.77 -8.36
N CYS A 67 2.53 4.16 -7.12
CA CYS A 67 1.71 3.86 -5.95
C CYS A 67 1.19 5.16 -5.34
N SER A 68 -0.13 5.29 -5.21
CA SER A 68 -0.76 6.43 -4.51
C SER A 68 -1.24 5.99 -3.12
N SER A 69 -0.87 6.73 -2.07
CA SER A 69 -1.33 6.48 -0.69
C SER A 69 -1.95 7.74 -0.08
N LEU A 70 -3.25 7.69 0.14
CA LEU A 70 -4.09 8.79 0.60
C LEU A 70 -4.72 8.53 1.97
N GLN A 71 -5.43 9.50 2.54
CA GLN A 71 -6.33 9.26 3.68
C GLN A 71 -7.77 9.33 3.18
N MET A 72 -8.31 8.16 2.83
CA MET A 72 -9.65 8.00 2.30
C MET A 72 -10.24 6.71 2.86
N GLY A 73 -11.49 6.75 3.29
CA GLY A 73 -12.20 5.55 3.71
C GLY A 73 -12.68 4.73 2.51
N TRP A 74 -13.02 3.47 2.77
CA TRP A 74 -13.53 2.53 1.76
C TRP A 74 -14.74 3.09 0.99
N GLY A 75 -15.62 3.85 1.66
CA GLY A 75 -16.86 4.36 1.09
C GLY A 75 -16.73 5.72 0.39
N ASP A 76 -15.52 6.15 0.05
CA ASP A 76 -15.29 7.49 -0.53
C ASP A 76 -15.35 7.55 -2.06
N LEU A 77 -15.22 6.41 -2.74
CA LEU A 77 -15.24 6.33 -4.21
C LEU A 77 -16.62 5.94 -4.72
N GLY A 78 -16.99 6.47 -5.88
CA GLY A 78 -18.26 6.18 -6.56
C GLY A 78 -18.44 4.69 -6.86
N VAL A 79 -17.40 4.04 -7.39
CA VAL A 79 -17.37 2.59 -7.66
C VAL A 79 -17.46 1.73 -6.38
N TYR A 80 -17.06 2.28 -5.23
CA TYR A 80 -17.22 1.67 -3.91
C TYR A 80 -18.57 1.99 -3.25
N GLY A 81 -19.44 2.74 -3.93
CA GLY A 81 -20.82 2.99 -3.52
C GLY A 81 -21.09 4.38 -2.97
N GLU A 82 -20.14 5.31 -3.00
CA GLU A 82 -20.36 6.69 -2.53
C GLU A 82 -21.54 7.35 -3.29
N PRO A 83 -22.60 7.82 -2.61
CA PRO A 83 -23.86 8.21 -3.25
C PRO A 83 -23.76 9.35 -4.27
N SER A 84 -22.84 10.30 -4.06
CA SER A 84 -22.67 11.48 -4.92
C SER A 84 -21.95 11.15 -6.23
N ARG A 85 -21.24 10.01 -6.32
CA ARG A 85 -20.54 9.51 -7.52
C ARG A 85 -19.58 10.55 -8.13
N GLU A 86 -18.73 11.12 -7.28
CA GLU A 86 -17.88 12.25 -7.64
C GLU A 86 -16.43 11.88 -8.05
N THR A 87 -16.15 10.60 -8.28
CA THR A 87 -14.81 10.09 -8.65
C THR A 87 -14.77 9.42 -10.04
N PRO A 88 -15.13 10.13 -11.13
CA PRO A 88 -15.26 9.52 -12.45
C PRO A 88 -13.96 8.96 -13.03
N ASN A 89 -12.78 9.43 -12.63
CA ASN A 89 -11.51 8.92 -13.14
C ASN A 89 -11.07 7.66 -12.40
N LEU A 90 -11.25 7.59 -11.08
CA LEU A 90 -10.99 6.38 -10.29
C LEU A 90 -12.02 5.28 -10.61
N ASP A 91 -13.29 5.64 -10.83
CA ASP A 91 -14.31 4.69 -11.28
C ASP A 91 -13.95 4.09 -12.66
N ARG A 92 -13.37 4.91 -13.55
CA ARG A 92 -12.84 4.46 -14.83
C ARG A 92 -11.58 3.61 -14.67
N MET A 93 -10.67 3.98 -13.78
CA MET A 93 -9.48 3.17 -13.47
C MET A 93 -9.89 1.77 -12.98
N ALA A 94 -10.92 1.66 -12.14
CA ALA A 94 -11.47 0.38 -11.72
C ALA A 94 -12.10 -0.40 -12.88
N THR A 95 -12.84 0.27 -13.77
CA THR A 95 -13.43 -0.36 -14.97
C THR A 95 -12.37 -0.86 -15.95
N GLU A 96 -11.23 -0.17 -16.05
CA GLU A 96 -10.12 -0.55 -16.91
C GLU A 96 -9.13 -1.51 -16.24
N GLY A 97 -9.31 -1.79 -14.95
CA GLY A 97 -8.37 -2.57 -14.14
C GLY A 97 -9.09 -3.59 -13.26
N MET A 98 -8.59 -3.75 -12.04
CA MET A 98 -9.10 -4.67 -11.04
C MET A 98 -9.36 -3.95 -9.71
N LEU A 99 -10.54 -4.17 -9.14
CA LEU A 99 -10.95 -3.64 -7.84
C LEU A 99 -10.80 -4.69 -6.74
N PHE A 100 -10.33 -4.28 -5.57
CA PHE A 100 -10.19 -5.14 -4.39
C PHE A 100 -11.13 -4.69 -3.27
N PRO A 101 -12.24 -5.41 -3.01
CA PRO A 101 -13.15 -5.07 -1.92
C PRO A 101 -12.56 -5.40 -0.54
N SER A 102 -11.56 -6.29 -0.48
CA SER A 102 -10.95 -6.82 0.75
C SER A 102 -9.46 -6.50 0.83
N PHE A 103 -9.12 -5.21 0.85
CA PHE A 103 -7.75 -4.71 0.94
C PHE A 103 -7.55 -3.91 2.21
N TYR A 104 -6.40 -4.07 2.88
CA TYR A 104 -6.20 -3.57 4.24
C TYR A 104 -4.90 -2.76 4.40
N ALA A 105 -4.99 -1.63 5.08
CA ALA A 105 -3.85 -0.95 5.67
C ALA A 105 -3.19 -1.83 6.76
N ALA A 106 -1.94 -1.51 7.11
CA ALA A 106 -1.21 -2.26 8.14
C ALA A 106 -1.40 -1.70 9.57
N ASN A 107 -2.02 -0.53 9.70
CA ASN A 107 -2.27 0.14 10.97
C ASN A 107 -3.41 1.15 10.82
N PRO A 108 -4.10 1.54 11.92
CA PRO A 108 -5.17 2.54 11.83
C PRO A 108 -4.67 4.00 11.80
N LEU A 109 -3.37 4.24 11.55
CA LEU A 109 -2.76 5.57 11.46
C LEU A 109 -1.65 5.60 10.38
N CYS A 110 -1.42 6.81 9.85
CA CYS A 110 -0.54 7.15 8.74
C CYS A 110 0.90 6.61 8.82
N SER A 111 1.72 7.01 9.81
CA SER A 111 3.17 6.69 9.80
C SER A 111 3.44 5.19 9.82
N PRO A 112 2.80 4.41 10.71
CA PRO A 112 3.00 2.97 10.73
C PRO A 112 2.58 2.29 9.41
N SER A 113 1.45 2.67 8.81
CA SER A 113 1.02 2.10 7.53
C SER A 113 1.95 2.45 6.37
N ARG A 114 2.51 3.67 6.33
CA ARG A 114 3.50 4.07 5.32
C ARG A 114 4.82 3.33 5.48
N ALA A 115 5.26 3.12 6.72
CA ALA A 115 6.44 2.31 7.00
C ALA A 115 6.22 0.86 6.55
N ALA A 116 5.02 0.33 6.76
CA ALA A 116 4.68 -1.03 6.33
C ALA A 116 4.59 -1.18 4.81
N LEU A 117 4.04 -0.19 4.10
CA LEU A 117 4.04 -0.15 2.63
C LEU A 117 5.47 -0.22 2.08
N LEU A 118 6.37 0.60 2.62
CA LEU A 118 7.72 0.76 2.06
C LEU A 118 8.69 -0.34 2.45
N THR A 119 8.40 -1.13 3.49
CA THR A 119 9.25 -2.25 3.95
C THR A 119 8.64 -3.63 3.68
N GLY A 120 7.35 -3.70 3.35
CA GLY A 120 6.60 -4.96 3.29
C GLY A 120 6.47 -5.65 4.64
N ARG A 121 6.64 -4.92 5.75
CA ARG A 121 6.72 -5.46 7.12
C ARG A 121 5.78 -4.74 8.08
N LEU A 122 5.18 -5.48 9.00
CA LEU A 122 4.30 -4.93 10.02
C LEU A 122 5.01 -3.88 10.89
N PRO A 123 4.31 -2.84 11.39
CA PRO A 123 4.91 -1.80 12.23
C PRO A 123 5.62 -2.32 13.49
N ILE A 124 5.13 -3.43 14.05
CA ILE A 124 5.74 -4.11 15.20
C ILE A 124 7.15 -4.64 14.88
N ARG A 125 7.46 -4.93 13.61
CA ARG A 125 8.78 -5.39 13.13
C ARG A 125 9.69 -4.22 12.79
N THR A 126 9.15 -3.17 12.17
CA THR A 126 9.92 -1.98 11.71
C THR A 126 10.23 -0.99 12.84
N GLY A 127 9.56 -1.13 13.99
CA GLY A 127 9.70 -0.21 15.12
C GLY A 127 8.74 0.98 15.06
N PHE A 128 7.84 1.08 14.09
CA PHE A 128 6.82 2.15 13.99
C PHE A 128 5.65 1.93 14.94
N TYR A 129 5.94 1.79 16.23
CA TYR A 129 4.96 1.66 17.29
C TYR A 129 5.54 2.24 18.59
N THR A 130 4.70 2.34 19.61
CA THR A 130 5.11 2.77 20.95
C THR A 130 4.87 1.67 21.98
N THR A 131 5.69 1.67 23.02
CA THR A 131 5.49 0.89 24.26
C THR A 131 5.22 1.78 25.46
N ASN A 132 4.98 3.09 25.28
CA ASN A 132 4.64 4.01 26.37
C ASN A 132 3.28 3.69 27.01
N GLY A 133 2.41 2.97 26.28
CA GLY A 133 1.18 2.37 26.79
C GLY A 133 0.74 1.21 25.89
N HIS A 134 -0.07 0.31 26.45
CA HIS A 134 -0.62 -0.81 25.69
C HIS A 134 -1.65 -0.33 24.66
N ALA A 135 -1.63 -0.93 23.48
CA ALA A 135 -2.54 -0.64 22.38
C ALA A 135 -2.64 0.84 21.98
N ARG A 136 -1.56 1.62 22.11
CA ARG A 136 -1.56 3.05 21.76
C ARG A 136 -1.21 3.31 20.30
N ASN A 137 -1.99 4.17 19.65
CA ASN A 137 -1.59 4.68 18.35
C ASN A 137 -0.44 5.67 18.52
N ALA A 138 0.53 5.60 17.61
CA ALA A 138 1.67 6.52 17.58
C ALA A 138 2.04 6.82 16.13
N TYR A 139 2.64 7.98 15.93
CA TYR A 139 3.08 8.45 14.61
C TYR A 139 4.32 9.33 14.73
N THR A 140 4.73 10.00 13.65
CA THR A 140 5.94 10.84 13.57
C THR A 140 5.61 12.35 13.54
N PRO A 141 5.19 12.97 14.66
CA PRO A 141 5.02 14.41 14.79
C PRO A 141 6.37 15.15 14.73
N GLN A 142 6.37 16.48 14.70
CA GLN A 142 7.62 17.26 14.59
C GLN A 142 8.58 17.05 15.77
N GLU A 143 8.06 16.70 16.94
CA GLU A 143 8.84 16.48 18.16
C GLU A 143 9.42 15.06 18.25
N ILE A 144 9.13 14.15 17.31
CA ILE A 144 9.61 12.77 17.41
C ILE A 144 11.13 12.69 17.30
N VAL A 145 11.76 11.90 18.18
CA VAL A 145 13.22 11.67 18.14
C VAL A 145 13.60 10.57 17.14
N GLY A 146 12.80 9.51 17.06
CA GLY A 146 13.01 8.37 16.17
C GLY A 146 12.41 8.55 14.76
N GLY A 147 12.51 7.49 13.97
CA GLY A 147 12.09 7.44 12.56
C GLY A 147 12.45 6.10 11.94
N ILE A 148 12.42 5.99 10.61
CA ILE A 148 12.81 4.77 9.90
C ILE A 148 14.29 4.44 10.17
N PRO A 149 14.60 3.26 10.75
CA PRO A 149 15.97 2.95 11.13
C PRO A 149 16.75 2.42 9.92
N ASP A 150 18.05 2.75 9.83
CA ASP A 150 18.94 2.34 8.73
C ASP A 150 18.95 0.84 8.39
N PRO A 151 18.73 -0.11 9.33
CA PRO A 151 18.64 -1.53 8.98
C PRO A 151 17.40 -1.93 8.16
N GLU A 152 16.33 -1.12 8.11
CA GLU A 152 15.16 -1.43 7.27
C GLU A 152 15.49 -1.16 5.80
N HIS A 153 15.08 -2.08 4.92
CA HIS A 153 15.28 -1.93 3.47
C HIS A 153 14.01 -1.42 2.84
N LEU A 154 14.06 -0.22 2.28
CA LEU A 154 12.89 0.37 1.63
C LEU A 154 12.77 -0.04 0.17
N LEU A 155 11.54 -0.13 -0.32
CA LEU A 155 11.22 -0.44 -1.71
C LEU A 155 12.08 0.33 -2.74
N PRO A 156 12.20 1.68 -2.70
CA PRO A 156 13.01 2.42 -3.67
C PRO A 156 14.50 2.08 -3.62
N GLU A 157 15.04 1.67 -2.46
CA GLU A 157 16.44 1.23 -2.35
C GLU A 157 16.67 -0.06 -3.13
N LEU A 158 15.75 -1.00 -2.98
CA LEU A 158 15.82 -2.30 -3.65
C LEU A 158 15.56 -2.15 -5.16
N LEU A 159 14.58 -1.34 -5.55
CA LEU A 159 14.27 -1.07 -6.96
C LEU A 159 15.42 -0.41 -7.72
N ARG A 160 16.31 0.33 -7.04
CA ARG A 160 17.55 0.85 -7.65
C ARG A 160 18.40 -0.28 -8.24
N GLY A 161 18.39 -1.47 -7.63
CA GLY A 161 19.08 -2.66 -8.16
C GLY A 161 18.59 -3.13 -9.54
N ALA A 162 17.34 -2.81 -9.90
CA ALA A 162 16.76 -3.03 -11.22
C ALA A 162 16.81 -1.78 -12.13
N GLY A 163 17.58 -0.76 -11.75
CA GLY A 163 17.79 0.45 -12.55
C GLY A 163 16.67 1.49 -12.49
N TYR A 164 15.76 1.39 -11.51
CA TYR A 164 14.70 2.37 -11.33
C TYR A 164 15.25 3.71 -10.85
N THR A 165 14.65 4.78 -11.36
CA THR A 165 14.73 6.10 -10.72
C THR A 165 13.46 6.31 -9.89
N SER A 166 13.62 6.69 -8.63
CA SER A 166 12.53 6.74 -7.66
C SER A 166 12.26 8.18 -7.21
N LYS A 167 10.98 8.59 -7.22
CA LYS A 167 10.55 9.88 -6.69
C LYS A 167 9.40 9.72 -5.72
N ILE A 168 9.49 10.41 -4.58
CA ILE A 168 8.35 10.64 -3.69
C ILE A 168 7.77 12.03 -3.96
N VAL A 169 6.45 12.13 -4.04
CA VAL A 169 5.72 13.40 -4.10
C VAL A 169 4.71 13.43 -2.97
N GLY A 170 4.75 14.46 -2.14
CA GLY A 170 3.88 14.63 -1.00
C GLY A 170 4.49 14.18 0.33
N LYS A 171 3.64 13.60 1.19
CA LYS A 171 3.92 13.38 2.61
C LYS A 171 4.80 12.14 2.84
N TRP A 172 5.91 12.32 3.55
CA TRP A 172 6.83 11.24 3.91
C TRP A 172 6.39 10.49 5.18
N HIS A 173 6.40 11.17 6.33
CA HIS A 173 5.93 10.64 7.62
C HIS A 173 6.70 9.44 8.19
N LEU A 174 7.96 9.23 7.78
CA LEU A 174 8.86 8.20 8.33
C LEU A 174 9.99 8.80 9.20
N GLY A 175 9.80 10.04 9.66
CA GLY A 175 10.77 10.81 10.45
C GLY A 175 11.24 12.05 9.69
N HIS A 176 11.42 13.17 10.40
CA HIS A 176 11.79 14.46 9.79
C HIS A 176 13.26 14.84 9.99
N ARG A 177 13.94 14.21 10.95
CA ARG A 177 15.35 14.50 11.25
C ARG A 177 16.26 14.06 10.09
N PRO A 178 17.46 14.66 9.93
CA PRO A 178 18.29 14.46 8.74
C PRO A 178 18.61 13.01 8.37
N GLN A 179 18.77 12.11 9.35
CA GLN A 179 19.05 10.70 9.11
C GLN A 179 17.86 9.92 8.51
N PHE A 180 16.62 10.41 8.69
CA PHE A 180 15.39 9.78 8.21
C PHE A 180 14.92 10.36 6.87
N HIS A 181 15.72 11.21 6.24
CA HIS A 181 15.38 11.91 5.02
C HIS A 181 15.16 10.94 3.84
N PRO A 182 14.08 11.06 3.03
CA PRO A 182 13.75 10.05 2.01
C PRO A 182 14.86 9.77 1.00
N LEU A 183 15.68 10.78 0.64
CA LEU A 183 16.82 10.59 -0.26
C LEU A 183 17.99 9.78 0.34
N LYS A 184 18.02 9.59 1.67
CA LYS A 184 18.93 8.61 2.31
C LYS A 184 18.39 7.18 2.23
N HIS A 185 17.09 7.03 2.00
CA HIS A 185 16.36 5.76 2.04
C HIS A 185 15.82 5.38 0.66
N GLY A 186 16.65 5.57 -0.37
CA GLY A 186 16.44 5.04 -1.72
C GLY A 186 15.75 5.94 -2.74
N PHE A 187 15.04 6.99 -2.32
CA PHE A 187 14.50 7.95 -3.28
C PHE A 187 15.61 8.78 -3.91
N ASP A 188 15.49 9.10 -5.20
CA ASP A 188 16.43 9.96 -5.92
C ASP A 188 15.95 11.42 -5.95
N GLU A 189 14.62 11.62 -5.93
CA GLU A 189 13.98 12.94 -5.94
C GLU A 189 12.85 13.02 -4.90
N TRP A 190 12.62 14.23 -4.37
CA TRP A 190 11.48 14.50 -3.49
C TRP A 190 10.90 15.88 -3.72
N PHE A 191 9.57 15.97 -3.73
CA PHE A 191 8.88 17.22 -3.44
C PHE A 191 7.74 16.99 -2.46
N GLY A 192 7.80 17.59 -1.28
CA GLY A 192 6.74 17.42 -0.27
C GLY A 192 7.21 17.67 1.16
N SER A 193 6.51 17.11 2.15
CA SER A 193 6.75 17.42 3.57
C SER A 193 7.06 16.18 4.41
N PRO A 194 7.99 16.28 5.40
CA PRO A 194 8.26 15.17 6.30
C PRO A 194 7.10 14.88 7.26
N ASN A 195 6.23 15.86 7.53
CA ASN A 195 5.15 15.77 8.51
C ASN A 195 3.78 16.06 7.86
N CYS A 196 2.73 16.23 8.67
CA CYS A 196 1.42 16.71 8.19
C CYS A 196 1.46 18.19 7.77
N HIS A 197 0.35 18.72 7.27
CA HIS A 197 0.22 20.13 6.90
C HIS A 197 -0.57 20.96 7.93
N PHE A 198 -0.64 20.54 9.20
CA PHE A 198 -1.37 21.27 10.25
C PHE A 198 -0.66 22.58 10.65
N GLY A 199 -1.42 23.63 10.95
CA GLY A 199 -0.97 24.96 11.35
C GLY A 199 -2.10 25.99 11.21
N PRO A 200 -1.81 27.31 11.07
CA PRO A 200 -0.48 27.91 11.19
C PRO A 200 0.01 27.88 12.65
N TYR A 201 1.31 27.68 12.83
CA TYR A 201 1.96 27.86 14.13
C TYR A 201 2.58 29.26 14.26
N ASP A 202 2.95 29.63 15.48
CA ASP A 202 3.50 30.95 15.83
C ASP A 202 5.01 31.10 15.58
N ASN A 203 5.68 30.04 15.12
CA ASN A 203 7.13 29.96 14.95
C ASN A 203 7.94 30.22 16.24
N ARG A 204 7.32 30.06 17.41
CA ARG A 204 7.95 30.21 18.74
C ARG A 204 7.75 28.99 19.62
N ALA A 205 6.51 28.52 19.78
CA ALA A 205 6.19 27.28 20.47
C ALA A 205 6.38 26.07 19.54
N ARG A 206 6.02 26.25 18.25
CA ARG A 206 6.21 25.24 17.21
C ARG A 206 6.49 25.92 15.88
N PRO A 207 7.42 25.40 15.05
CA PRO A 207 7.67 25.96 13.74
C PRO A 207 6.61 25.48 12.73
N ASN A 208 6.27 26.34 11.77
CA ASN A 208 5.56 25.94 10.56
C ASN A 208 6.33 24.83 9.84
N ILE A 209 5.59 23.87 9.31
CA ILE A 209 6.16 22.63 8.80
C ILE A 209 6.80 22.88 7.42
N PRO A 210 8.05 22.45 7.19
CA PRO A 210 8.76 22.69 5.93
C PRO A 210 8.21 21.84 4.78
N VAL A 211 8.35 22.37 3.57
CA VAL A 211 8.22 21.66 2.30
C VAL A 211 9.61 21.61 1.66
N TYR A 212 10.00 20.42 1.20
CA TYR A 212 11.30 20.12 0.62
C TYR A 212 11.22 19.99 -0.89
N ARG A 213 12.32 20.37 -1.53
CA ARG A 213 12.71 19.86 -2.84
C ARG A 213 14.06 19.16 -2.67
N ASP A 214 14.06 17.86 -2.90
CA ASP A 214 15.21 16.99 -2.69
C ASP A 214 15.77 17.16 -1.27
N TRP A 215 17.00 17.65 -1.11
CA TRP A 215 17.71 17.72 0.17
C TRP A 215 17.38 18.93 1.05
N GLU A 216 16.82 19.99 0.46
CA GLU A 216 16.66 21.28 1.15
C GLU A 216 15.19 21.69 1.18
N MET A 217 14.82 22.41 2.25
CA MET A 217 13.53 23.08 2.30
C MET A 217 13.45 24.16 1.22
N VAL A 218 12.29 24.31 0.61
CA VAL A 218 11.96 25.40 -0.33
C VAL A 218 10.96 26.40 0.25
N GLY A 219 10.43 26.11 1.44
CA GLY A 219 9.51 26.98 2.16
C GLY A 219 8.78 26.23 3.27
N ARG A 220 7.78 26.86 3.88
CA ARG A 220 6.93 26.24 4.90
C ARG A 220 5.45 26.33 4.53
N PHE A 221 4.64 25.40 5.04
CA PHE A 221 3.19 25.54 5.00
C PHE A 221 2.75 26.80 5.74
N TYR A 222 1.68 27.44 5.26
CA TYR A 222 1.17 28.73 5.74
C TYR A 222 2.10 29.93 5.52
N GLU A 223 3.24 29.72 4.86
CA GLU A 223 4.17 30.77 4.42
C GLU A 223 4.25 30.74 2.87
N GLU A 224 5.27 30.12 2.28
CA GLU A 224 5.40 29.96 0.83
C GLU A 224 4.31 29.05 0.24
N PHE A 225 3.80 28.14 1.05
CA PHE A 225 2.77 27.18 0.67
C PHE A 225 1.49 27.50 1.45
N PRO A 226 0.71 28.52 1.04
CA PRO A 226 -0.46 28.97 1.78
C PRO A 226 -1.56 27.92 1.79
N ILE A 227 -2.16 27.71 2.97
CA ILE A 227 -3.38 26.93 3.16
C ILE A 227 -4.37 27.84 3.89
N ASN A 228 -5.38 28.33 3.19
CA ASN A 228 -6.36 29.23 3.79
C ASN A 228 -7.41 28.41 4.56
N LEU A 229 -7.30 28.35 5.89
CA LEU A 229 -8.23 27.57 6.72
C LEU A 229 -9.69 28.04 6.64
N LYS A 230 -9.93 29.33 6.33
CA LYS A 230 -11.28 29.88 6.23
C LYS A 230 -11.98 29.36 4.97
N THR A 231 -11.32 29.45 3.83
CA THR A 231 -11.90 29.05 2.53
C THR A 231 -11.68 27.57 2.22
N GLY A 232 -10.55 27.01 2.64
CA GLY A 232 -10.04 25.71 2.20
C GLY A 232 -9.08 25.78 1.02
N GLU A 233 -8.72 26.99 0.57
CA GLU A 233 -7.92 27.18 -0.65
C GLU A 233 -6.44 26.83 -0.43
N SER A 234 -5.92 25.96 -1.29
CA SER A 234 -4.48 25.69 -1.44
C SER A 234 -4.18 25.08 -2.82
N ASN A 235 -3.04 25.43 -3.41
CA ASN A 235 -2.61 24.91 -4.72
C ASN A 235 -1.76 23.63 -4.62
N LEU A 236 -1.58 23.07 -3.42
CA LEU A 236 -0.66 21.94 -3.19
C LEU A 236 -0.96 20.72 -4.06
N THR A 237 -2.23 20.33 -4.25
CA THR A 237 -2.58 19.20 -5.10
C THR A 237 -2.17 19.43 -6.56
N GLN A 238 -2.35 20.64 -7.10
CA GLN A 238 -1.90 20.99 -8.45
C GLN A 238 -0.37 20.96 -8.57
N ILE A 239 0.35 21.41 -7.53
CA ILE A 239 1.82 21.33 -7.50
C ILE A 239 2.26 19.86 -7.50
N TYR A 240 1.66 19.02 -6.65
CA TYR A 240 1.96 17.58 -6.58
C TYR A 240 1.63 16.86 -7.89
N LEU A 241 0.54 17.24 -8.56
CA LEU A 241 0.23 16.73 -9.89
C LEU A 241 1.33 17.10 -10.89
N GLN A 242 1.73 18.37 -10.93
CA GLN A 242 2.76 18.83 -11.86
C GLN A 242 4.10 18.11 -11.62
N GLU A 243 4.51 17.94 -10.36
CA GLU A 243 5.73 17.20 -9.99
C GLU A 243 5.72 15.74 -10.45
N ALA A 244 4.55 15.09 -10.44
CA ALA A 244 4.35 13.75 -10.97
C ALA A 244 4.43 13.72 -12.51
N LEU A 245 3.70 14.60 -13.19
CA LEU A 245 3.69 14.67 -14.66
C LEU A 245 5.08 14.95 -15.23
N ASP A 246 5.83 15.88 -14.62
CA ASP A 246 7.18 16.23 -15.06
C ASP A 246 8.19 15.12 -14.81
N PHE A 247 8.06 14.41 -13.69
CA PHE A 247 8.90 13.23 -13.42
C PHE A 247 8.66 12.14 -14.46
N ILE A 248 7.39 11.78 -14.73
CA ILE A 248 7.03 10.77 -15.73
C ILE A 248 7.61 11.13 -17.10
N LYS A 249 7.44 12.38 -17.54
CA LYS A 249 7.98 12.86 -18.83
C LYS A 249 9.50 12.75 -18.90
N ARG A 250 10.21 13.15 -17.84
CA ARG A 250 11.68 13.09 -17.79
C ARG A 250 12.20 11.66 -17.83
N GLN A 251 11.60 10.75 -17.04
CA GLN A 251 12.04 9.35 -17.01
C GLN A 251 11.75 8.65 -18.34
N GLN A 252 10.61 8.95 -18.97
CA GLN A 252 10.31 8.45 -20.31
C GLN A 252 11.29 8.98 -21.36
N ALA A 253 11.63 10.27 -21.33
CA ALA A 253 12.63 10.84 -22.23
C ALA A 253 14.02 10.21 -22.03
N ALA A 254 14.38 9.90 -20.78
CA ALA A 254 15.61 9.20 -20.42
C ALA A 254 15.58 7.69 -20.67
N ARG A 255 14.41 7.12 -21.01
CA ARG A 255 14.16 5.68 -21.17
C ARG A 255 14.58 4.86 -19.95
N ARG A 256 14.29 5.39 -18.75
CA ARG A 256 14.55 4.70 -17.48
C ARG A 256 13.23 4.22 -16.87
N PRO A 257 13.18 3.00 -16.30
CA PRO A 257 12.04 2.60 -15.48
C PRO A 257 11.95 3.54 -14.28
N PHE A 258 10.72 3.87 -13.88
CA PHE A 258 10.51 4.79 -12.77
C PHE A 258 9.61 4.20 -11.69
N PHE A 259 9.86 4.63 -10.46
CA PHE A 259 8.99 4.40 -9.33
C PHE A 259 8.49 5.76 -8.82
N LEU A 260 7.18 5.97 -8.91
CA LEU A 260 6.54 7.18 -8.39
C LEU A 260 5.70 6.82 -7.16
N TYR A 261 6.11 7.31 -6.00
CA TYR A 261 5.31 7.25 -4.78
C TYR A 261 4.55 8.58 -4.60
N TRP A 262 3.28 8.60 -5.02
CA TRP A 262 2.44 9.80 -5.02
C TRP A 262 1.57 9.84 -3.77
N ALA A 263 2.16 10.37 -2.71
CA ALA A 263 1.70 10.30 -1.33
C ALA A 263 1.03 11.60 -0.87
N ILE A 264 0.07 12.09 -1.66
CA ILE A 264 -0.65 13.34 -1.41
C ILE A 264 -1.55 13.26 -0.16
N ASP A 265 -1.92 14.41 0.39
CA ASP A 265 -2.55 14.48 1.72
C ASP A 265 -3.71 15.49 1.85
N ALA A 266 -4.25 16.00 0.74
CA ALA A 266 -5.31 17.02 0.73
C ALA A 266 -6.59 16.63 1.48
N THR A 267 -6.88 15.33 1.61
CA THR A 267 -8.02 14.79 2.36
C THR A 267 -7.76 14.64 3.87
N HIS A 268 -6.52 14.82 4.35
CA HIS A 268 -6.22 14.92 5.78
C HIS A 268 -6.66 16.30 6.30
N ALA A 269 -7.30 16.36 7.46
CA ALA A 269 -7.67 17.64 8.08
C ALA A 269 -6.43 18.46 8.53
N PRO A 270 -6.37 19.78 8.29
CA PRO A 270 -7.37 20.61 7.64
C PRO A 270 -7.38 20.42 6.11
N VAL A 271 -8.52 19.93 5.60
CA VAL A 271 -8.70 19.63 4.18
C VAL A 271 -8.56 20.89 3.35
N TYR A 272 -7.91 20.74 2.20
CA TYR A 272 -7.74 21.81 1.23
C TYR A 272 -8.03 21.35 -0.20
N ALA A 273 -8.37 22.30 -1.08
CA ALA A 273 -8.44 22.10 -2.52
C ALA A 273 -8.05 23.40 -3.25
N SER A 274 -7.63 23.31 -4.50
CA SER A 274 -7.39 24.50 -5.30
C SER A 274 -8.71 25.20 -5.65
N ARG A 275 -8.61 26.49 -5.98
CA ARG A 275 -9.77 27.37 -6.18
C ARG A 275 -10.81 26.84 -7.16
N ALA A 276 -10.38 26.11 -8.20
CA ALA A 276 -11.27 25.56 -9.22
C ALA A 276 -12.20 24.45 -8.69
N PHE A 277 -11.83 23.78 -7.60
CA PHE A 277 -12.56 22.65 -7.03
C PHE A 277 -13.37 23.03 -5.78
N LEU A 278 -13.10 24.18 -5.15
CA LEU A 278 -13.83 24.61 -3.96
C LEU A 278 -15.33 24.84 -4.24
N GLY A 279 -16.18 24.22 -3.42
CA GLY A 279 -17.64 24.31 -3.51
C GLY A 279 -18.23 23.54 -4.70
N THR A 280 -17.48 22.61 -5.30
CA THR A 280 -17.96 21.81 -6.45
C THR A 280 -18.52 20.46 -6.04
N SER A 281 -18.21 19.99 -4.83
CA SER A 281 -18.69 18.73 -4.28
C SER A 281 -19.94 18.90 -3.40
N GLN A 282 -20.85 17.93 -3.49
CA GLN A 282 -21.98 17.80 -2.56
C GLN A 282 -21.56 17.39 -1.15
N ARG A 283 -20.33 16.90 -0.98
CA ARG A 283 -19.75 16.40 0.27
C ARG A 283 -18.93 17.46 1.00
N GLY A 284 -19.10 18.73 0.62
CA GLY A 284 -18.37 19.87 1.16
C GLY A 284 -16.87 19.80 0.87
N ARG A 285 -16.07 20.46 1.71
CA ARG A 285 -14.63 20.65 1.45
C ARG A 285 -13.86 19.32 1.32
N TYR A 286 -14.24 18.29 2.07
CA TYR A 286 -13.68 16.95 1.91
C TYR A 286 -13.85 16.43 0.48
N GLY A 287 -15.07 16.51 -0.06
CA GLY A 287 -15.32 16.07 -1.42
C GLY A 287 -14.70 16.97 -2.48
N ASP A 288 -14.54 18.28 -2.23
CA ASP A 288 -13.78 19.16 -3.14
C ASP A 288 -12.34 18.65 -3.34
N ALA A 289 -11.68 18.25 -2.24
CA ALA A 289 -10.35 17.65 -2.29
C ALA A 289 -10.37 16.30 -3.01
N VAL A 290 -11.36 15.43 -2.74
CA VAL A 290 -11.51 14.13 -3.42
C VAL A 290 -11.67 14.32 -4.93
N ARG A 291 -12.48 15.28 -5.37
CA ARG A 291 -12.68 15.59 -6.81
C ARG A 291 -11.40 16.07 -7.47
N GLU A 292 -10.61 16.91 -6.80
CA GLU A 292 -9.33 17.38 -7.32
C GLU A 292 -8.30 16.25 -7.45
N ILE A 293 -8.29 15.34 -6.48
CA ILE A 293 -7.43 14.15 -6.51
C ILE A 293 -7.85 13.22 -7.65
N ASP A 294 -9.15 12.97 -7.81
CA ASP A 294 -9.68 12.16 -8.90
C ASP A 294 -9.29 12.73 -10.27
N ASP A 295 -9.48 14.04 -10.49
CA ASP A 295 -9.04 14.72 -11.72
C ASP A 295 -7.53 14.57 -11.95
N SER A 296 -6.73 14.74 -10.89
CA SER A 296 -5.28 14.61 -10.93
C SER A 296 -4.85 13.18 -11.33
N VAL A 297 -5.49 12.15 -10.78
CA VAL A 297 -5.27 10.75 -11.20
C VAL A 297 -5.64 10.56 -12.67
N GLY A 298 -6.78 11.11 -13.10
CA GLY A 298 -7.20 11.09 -14.50
C GLY A 298 -6.14 11.68 -15.44
N ARG A 299 -5.54 12.80 -15.06
CA ARG A 299 -4.46 13.47 -15.82
C ARG A 299 -3.16 12.67 -15.83
N ILE A 300 -2.79 12.01 -14.73
CA ILE A 300 -1.63 11.11 -14.68
C ILE A 300 -1.85 9.91 -15.62
N LEU A 301 -2.98 9.22 -15.50
CA LEU A 301 -3.31 8.08 -16.37
C LEU A 301 -3.42 8.50 -17.85
N GLY A 302 -3.98 9.69 -18.11
CA GLY A 302 -4.03 10.31 -19.45
C GLY A 302 -2.63 10.47 -20.03
N LEU A 303 -1.70 11.05 -19.28
CA LEU A 303 -0.31 11.23 -19.71
C LEU A 303 0.37 9.89 -20.03
N LEU A 304 0.15 8.85 -19.24
CA LEU A 304 0.72 7.51 -19.51
C LEU A 304 0.23 6.94 -20.85
N ARG A 305 -1.04 7.20 -21.22
CA ARG A 305 -1.59 6.82 -22.52
C ARG A 305 -1.00 7.67 -23.65
N ASP A 306 -0.92 8.98 -23.46
CA ASP A 306 -0.36 9.91 -24.46
C ASP A 306 1.11 9.61 -24.79
N LEU A 307 1.89 9.27 -23.76
CA LEU A 307 3.29 8.84 -23.90
C LEU A 307 3.43 7.40 -24.40
N LYS A 308 2.33 6.67 -24.61
CA LYS A 308 2.28 5.27 -25.07
C LYS A 308 3.06 4.31 -24.16
N ILE A 309 3.05 4.57 -22.85
CA ILE A 309 3.69 3.73 -21.83
C ILE A 309 2.71 3.07 -20.87
N ALA A 310 1.41 3.31 -21.03
CA ALA A 310 0.35 2.68 -20.24
C ALA A 310 0.49 1.16 -20.14
N GLY A 311 0.76 0.47 -21.26
CA GLY A 311 0.95 -0.99 -21.27
C GLY A 311 2.20 -1.47 -20.53
N ASN A 312 3.14 -0.59 -20.22
CA ASN A 312 4.35 -0.90 -19.46
C ASN A 312 4.38 -0.20 -18.08
N THR A 313 3.23 0.28 -17.60
CA THR A 313 3.12 0.98 -16.32
C THR A 313 2.04 0.33 -15.47
N PHE A 314 2.46 -0.25 -14.35
CA PHE A 314 1.58 -0.71 -13.29
C PHE A 314 1.25 0.44 -12.35
N VAL A 315 -0.03 0.70 -12.12
CA VAL A 315 -0.51 1.73 -11.21
C VAL A 315 -1.41 1.10 -10.15
N PHE A 316 -1.12 1.39 -8.88
CA PHE A 316 -1.94 0.96 -7.75
C PHE A 316 -2.41 2.17 -6.94
N PHE A 317 -3.72 2.26 -6.72
CA PHE A 317 -4.36 3.29 -5.90
C PHE A 317 -4.84 2.68 -4.60
N THR A 318 -4.46 3.25 -3.45
CA THR A 318 -5.02 2.88 -2.14
C THR A 318 -4.86 3.99 -1.08
N SER A 319 -5.23 3.68 0.17
CA SER A 319 -5.20 4.59 1.33
C SER A 319 -4.31 4.02 2.46
N ASP A 320 -3.83 4.88 3.36
CA ASP A 320 -2.96 4.50 4.47
C ASP A 320 -3.71 4.11 5.76
N ASN A 321 -4.98 4.50 5.89
CA ASN A 321 -5.90 4.13 6.96
C ASN A 321 -7.32 4.60 6.60
N GLY A 322 -8.31 4.13 7.34
CA GLY A 322 -9.70 4.53 7.16
C GLY A 322 -9.98 6.03 7.38
N ALA A 323 -11.20 6.46 7.08
CA ALA A 323 -11.59 7.87 7.18
C ALA A 323 -11.50 8.39 8.63
N ALA A 324 -11.04 9.64 8.77
CA ALA A 324 -10.97 10.35 10.04
C ALA A 324 -12.36 10.86 10.47
N LEU A 325 -13.17 10.00 11.09
CA LEU A 325 -14.56 10.31 11.43
C LEU A 325 -14.71 11.46 12.46
N VAL A 326 -13.68 11.73 13.27
CA VAL A 326 -13.61 12.92 14.15
C VAL A 326 -13.68 14.25 13.38
N SER A 327 -13.37 14.23 12.08
CA SER A 327 -13.40 15.38 11.18
C SER A 327 -14.63 15.36 10.26
N ALA A 328 -15.45 14.31 10.29
CA ALA A 328 -16.68 14.22 9.53
C ALA A 328 -17.76 15.17 10.10
N PRO A 329 -18.70 15.67 9.28
CA PRO A 329 -18.86 15.40 7.85
C PRO A 329 -18.08 16.36 6.93
N LYS A 330 -17.59 17.50 7.44
CA LYS A 330 -17.05 18.58 6.58
C LYS A 330 -15.58 18.41 6.19
N GLN A 331 -14.82 17.62 6.93
CA GLN A 331 -13.37 17.49 6.83
C GLN A 331 -12.91 16.01 6.88
N GLY A 332 -13.84 15.07 6.74
CA GLY A 332 -13.56 13.63 6.81
C GLY A 332 -14.46 12.85 5.86
N GLY A 333 -13.99 11.66 5.47
CA GLY A 333 -14.66 10.77 4.53
C GLY A 333 -15.65 9.79 5.14
N SER A 334 -15.94 8.73 4.39
CA SER A 334 -16.87 7.67 4.72
C SER A 334 -16.18 6.30 4.65
N ASN A 335 -16.47 5.45 5.63
CA ASN A 335 -16.03 4.05 5.63
C ASN A 335 -17.09 3.10 5.06
N GLY A 336 -18.14 3.64 4.42
CA GLY A 336 -19.21 2.85 3.81
C GLY A 336 -19.96 2.00 4.85
N PRO A 337 -20.05 0.67 4.66
CA PRO A 337 -20.80 -0.20 5.58
C PRO A 337 -20.03 -0.55 6.86
N PHE A 338 -18.75 -0.16 6.97
CA PHE A 338 -17.84 -0.64 8.00
C PHE A 338 -17.92 0.17 9.29
N LEU A 339 -17.59 -0.49 10.40
CA LEU A 339 -17.65 0.06 11.75
C LEU A 339 -16.45 0.98 12.03
N CYS A 340 -16.72 2.12 12.68
CA CYS A 340 -15.75 3.12 13.11
C CYS A 340 -14.86 3.65 11.97
N GLY A 341 -13.69 4.20 12.31
CA GLY A 341 -12.73 4.76 11.37
C GLY A 341 -11.31 4.76 11.88
N LYS A 342 -10.51 5.71 11.37
CA LYS A 342 -9.13 5.97 11.79
C LYS A 342 -8.98 5.87 13.31
N GLN A 343 -7.83 5.38 13.77
CA GLN A 343 -7.49 5.04 15.17
C GLN A 343 -7.98 3.68 15.70
N THR A 344 -8.90 3.00 14.99
CA THR A 344 -9.49 1.73 15.46
C THR A 344 -9.12 0.54 14.56
N THR A 345 -9.10 -0.67 15.12
CA THR A 345 -8.86 -1.93 14.38
C THR A 345 -10.14 -2.61 13.88
N PHE A 346 -11.26 -1.89 13.93
CA PHE A 346 -12.49 -2.26 13.23
C PHE A 346 -12.29 -2.14 11.71
N GLU A 347 -13.17 -2.75 10.92
CA GLU A 347 -13.05 -2.75 9.46
C GLU A 347 -12.92 -1.33 8.90
N GLY A 348 -13.67 -0.36 9.45
CA GLY A 348 -13.66 1.01 8.95
C GLY A 348 -12.36 1.77 9.22
N GLY A 349 -11.49 1.27 10.11
CA GLY A 349 -10.22 1.93 10.41
C GLY A 349 -9.03 1.43 9.59
N MET A 350 -9.13 0.25 8.97
CA MET A 350 -8.01 -0.39 8.27
C MET A 350 -8.39 -1.03 6.93
N ARG A 351 -9.66 -1.07 6.52
CA ARG A 351 -10.06 -1.58 5.20
C ARG A 351 -10.19 -0.41 4.23
N GLU A 352 -9.49 -0.52 3.10
CA GLU A 352 -9.21 0.61 2.22
C GLU A 352 -9.76 0.38 0.81
N PRO A 353 -10.06 1.46 0.06
CA PRO A 353 -10.25 1.32 -1.38
C PRO A 353 -8.92 0.91 -2.03
N ALA A 354 -8.98 0.03 -3.03
CA ALA A 354 -7.81 -0.51 -3.70
C ALA A 354 -8.10 -0.88 -5.16
N ILE A 355 -7.36 -0.26 -6.08
CA ILE A 355 -7.52 -0.44 -7.52
C ILE A 355 -6.15 -0.68 -8.16
N ALA A 356 -6.00 -1.78 -8.88
CA ALA A 356 -4.83 -2.08 -9.71
C ALA A 356 -5.15 -1.84 -11.18
N TRP A 357 -4.27 -1.16 -11.90
CA TRP A 357 -4.43 -0.83 -13.31
C TRP A 357 -3.13 -1.10 -14.07
N TRP A 358 -3.21 -1.96 -15.10
CA TRP A 358 -2.09 -2.25 -15.99
C TRP A 358 -2.61 -2.80 -17.33
N PRO A 359 -2.94 -1.91 -18.29
CA PRO A 359 -3.57 -2.29 -19.55
C PRO A 359 -2.75 -3.30 -20.35
N GLY A 360 -3.42 -4.34 -20.87
CA GLY A 360 -2.77 -5.43 -21.61
C GLY A 360 -2.19 -6.53 -20.72
N HIS A 361 -2.21 -6.36 -19.39
CA HIS A 361 -1.74 -7.34 -18.41
C HIS A 361 -2.83 -7.75 -17.43
N ILE A 362 -3.44 -6.78 -16.73
CA ILE A 362 -4.57 -7.03 -15.83
C ILE A 362 -5.86 -7.03 -16.67
N PRO A 363 -6.69 -8.09 -16.60
CA PRO A 363 -7.98 -8.09 -17.27
C PRO A 363 -8.87 -6.97 -16.72
N ALA A 364 -9.49 -6.19 -17.62
CA ALA A 364 -10.30 -5.04 -17.26
C ALA A 364 -11.63 -5.43 -16.61
N GLY A 365 -12.13 -4.57 -15.71
CA GLY A 365 -13.45 -4.68 -15.09
C GLY A 365 -13.59 -5.86 -14.14
N GLN A 366 -12.48 -6.34 -13.58
CA GLN A 366 -12.49 -7.49 -12.67
C GLN A 366 -12.57 -7.06 -11.21
N VAL A 367 -13.07 -7.96 -10.37
CA VAL A 367 -13.09 -7.82 -8.91
C VAL A 367 -12.34 -9.01 -8.32
N SER A 368 -11.39 -8.75 -7.43
CA SER A 368 -10.68 -9.80 -6.70
C SER A 368 -10.99 -9.72 -5.20
N HIS A 369 -11.45 -10.84 -4.65
CA HIS A 369 -11.68 -11.01 -3.21
C HIS A 369 -10.45 -11.53 -2.45
N GLN A 370 -9.27 -11.51 -3.09
CA GLN A 370 -8.01 -11.74 -2.39
C GLN A 370 -7.94 -10.81 -1.17
N LEU A 371 -7.69 -11.38 0.02
CA LEU A 371 -7.33 -10.59 1.19
C LEU A 371 -5.99 -9.92 0.87
N GLY A 372 -5.99 -8.63 0.59
CA GLY A 372 -4.82 -7.83 0.23
C GLY A 372 -4.35 -6.94 1.37
N SER A 373 -3.08 -6.60 1.40
CA SER A 373 -2.50 -5.66 2.35
C SER A 373 -1.66 -4.61 1.65
N VAL A 374 -1.59 -3.40 2.21
CA VAL A 374 -0.67 -2.36 1.72
C VAL A 374 0.80 -2.83 1.70
N MET A 375 1.16 -3.78 2.57
CA MET A 375 2.50 -4.40 2.60
C MET A 375 2.79 -5.21 1.33
N ASP A 376 1.77 -5.69 0.63
CA ASP A 376 1.93 -6.48 -0.59
C ASP A 376 2.49 -5.66 -1.74
N LEU A 377 2.29 -4.35 -1.70
CA LEU A 377 2.79 -3.44 -2.71
C LEU A 377 4.32 -3.42 -2.72
N PHE A 378 4.97 -3.70 -1.58
CA PHE A 378 6.40 -3.93 -1.50
C PHE A 378 6.81 -5.15 -2.35
N THR A 379 6.32 -6.33 -1.97
CA THR A 379 6.72 -7.61 -2.59
C THR A 379 6.31 -7.68 -4.05
N THR A 380 5.08 -7.27 -4.37
CA THR A 380 4.56 -7.23 -5.75
C THR A 380 5.39 -6.28 -6.63
N SER A 381 5.84 -5.14 -6.11
CA SER A 381 6.69 -4.21 -6.87
C SER A 381 8.09 -4.78 -7.13
N LEU A 382 8.65 -5.54 -6.19
CA LEU A 382 9.91 -6.25 -6.40
C LEU A 382 9.73 -7.35 -7.47
N SER A 383 8.66 -8.14 -7.40
CA SER A 383 8.36 -9.16 -8.40
C SER A 383 8.16 -8.57 -9.80
N LEU A 384 7.49 -7.42 -9.91
CA LEU A 384 7.38 -6.64 -11.16
C LEU A 384 8.76 -6.24 -11.72
N ALA A 385 9.68 -5.85 -10.84
CA ALA A 385 11.05 -5.50 -11.20
C ALA A 385 11.95 -6.73 -11.45
N GLY A 386 11.46 -7.95 -11.24
CA GLY A 386 12.28 -9.17 -11.33
C GLY A 386 13.28 -9.30 -10.17
N LEU A 387 12.94 -8.75 -9.01
CA LEU A 387 13.72 -8.80 -7.78
C LEU A 387 13.01 -9.67 -6.73
N GLU A 388 13.81 -10.25 -5.83
CA GLU A 388 13.33 -11.00 -4.67
C GLU A 388 13.32 -10.09 -3.43
N PRO A 389 12.37 -10.30 -2.49
CA PRO A 389 12.38 -9.61 -1.21
C PRO A 389 13.58 -10.05 -0.34
N PRO A 390 13.98 -9.23 0.66
CA PRO A 390 15.05 -9.60 1.58
C PRO A 390 14.80 -10.95 2.27
N SER A 391 15.80 -11.83 2.27
CA SER A 391 15.72 -13.19 2.82
C SER A 391 16.28 -13.32 4.25
N ASP A 392 16.87 -12.26 4.78
CA ASP A 392 17.47 -12.18 6.11
C ASP A 392 16.45 -11.82 7.22
N ARG A 393 15.19 -11.58 6.85
CA ARG A 393 14.14 -11.09 7.75
C ARG A 393 12.76 -11.58 7.32
N ALA A 394 11.81 -11.56 8.25
CA ALA A 394 10.40 -11.78 7.92
C ALA A 394 9.87 -10.67 7.02
N ILE A 395 9.15 -11.04 5.96
CA ILE A 395 8.41 -10.14 5.07
C ILE A 395 6.95 -10.57 5.15
N ASP A 396 6.07 -9.63 5.50
CA ASP A 396 4.65 -9.89 5.69
C ASP A 396 3.86 -9.68 4.37
N GLY A 397 4.38 -8.83 3.49
CA GLY A 397 3.83 -8.58 2.16
C GLY A 397 3.97 -9.80 1.23
N LEU A 398 2.89 -10.15 0.54
CA LEU A 398 2.87 -11.22 -0.47
C LEU A 398 2.90 -10.65 -1.90
N ASP A 399 3.35 -11.46 -2.85
CA ASP A 399 3.22 -11.13 -4.26
C ASP A 399 1.76 -11.32 -4.72
N LEU A 400 1.14 -10.24 -5.21
CA LEU A 400 -0.22 -10.21 -5.73
C LEU A 400 -0.31 -10.41 -7.24
N LEU A 401 0.81 -10.54 -7.97
CA LEU A 401 0.77 -10.82 -9.41
C LEU A 401 -0.05 -12.06 -9.77
N PRO A 402 0.02 -13.21 -9.04
CA PRO A 402 -0.85 -14.34 -9.32
C PRO A 402 -2.34 -14.02 -9.19
N ALA A 403 -2.72 -13.18 -8.21
CA ALA A 403 -4.11 -12.76 -8.05
C ALA A 403 -4.56 -11.84 -9.19
N MET A 404 -3.71 -10.89 -9.59
CA MET A 404 -4.03 -9.88 -10.60
C MET A 404 -4.00 -10.42 -12.04
N LEU A 405 -3.07 -11.31 -12.35
CA LEU A 405 -2.83 -11.80 -13.72
C LEU A 405 -3.51 -13.15 -14.01
N GLN A 406 -3.73 -13.97 -12.98
CA GLN A 406 -4.24 -15.34 -13.13
C GLN A 406 -5.55 -15.58 -12.36
N GLY A 407 -6.02 -14.61 -11.56
CA GLY A 407 -7.20 -14.77 -10.71
C GLY A 407 -6.98 -15.76 -9.55
N ARG A 408 -5.72 -16.06 -9.19
CA ARG A 408 -5.41 -17.03 -8.14
C ARG A 408 -5.58 -16.40 -6.75
N LEU A 409 -6.37 -17.04 -5.90
CA LEU A 409 -6.51 -16.65 -4.50
C LEU A 409 -5.51 -17.41 -3.62
N THR A 410 -4.87 -16.70 -2.72
CA THR A 410 -3.97 -17.22 -1.70
C THR A 410 -4.61 -17.01 -0.33
N GLU A 411 -4.81 -18.10 0.40
CA GLU A 411 -5.24 -18.04 1.80
C GLU A 411 -4.11 -17.44 2.64
N ARG A 412 -4.42 -16.36 3.36
CA ARG A 412 -3.45 -15.60 4.14
C ARG A 412 -4.15 -14.87 5.29
N PRO A 413 -3.48 -14.67 6.44
CA PRO A 413 -4.03 -13.86 7.52
C PRO A 413 -3.87 -12.36 7.26
N ILE A 414 -4.79 -11.55 7.80
CA ILE A 414 -4.58 -10.12 8.01
C ILE A 414 -4.51 -9.88 9.52
N PHE A 415 -3.43 -9.28 10.00
CA PHE A 415 -3.21 -8.98 11.41
C PHE A 415 -3.42 -7.48 11.68
N TYR A 416 -4.26 -7.16 12.67
CA TYR A 416 -4.64 -5.79 12.99
C TYR A 416 -3.95 -5.38 14.27
N TYR A 417 -2.85 -4.64 14.13
CA TYR A 417 -2.13 -4.09 15.27
C TYR A 417 -2.61 -2.69 15.63
N ARG A 418 -2.64 -2.40 16.92
CA ARG A 418 -2.70 -1.05 17.48
C ARG A 418 -1.55 -0.94 18.47
N GLY A 419 -0.59 -0.03 18.21
CA GLY A 419 0.64 0.04 18.98
C GLY A 419 1.36 -1.32 19.09
N ASN A 420 1.63 -1.74 20.32
CA ASN A 420 2.28 -3.02 20.64
C ASN A 420 1.32 -4.21 20.80
N THR A 421 0.02 -4.05 20.50
CA THR A 421 -0.99 -5.09 20.72
C THR A 421 -1.57 -5.58 19.41
N LEU A 422 -1.60 -6.91 19.22
CA LEU A 422 -2.36 -7.56 18.15
C LEU A 422 -3.84 -7.58 18.59
N MET A 423 -4.64 -6.68 18.02
CA MET A 423 -6.03 -6.48 18.43
C MET A 423 -6.95 -7.52 17.79
N ALA A 424 -6.76 -7.80 16.50
CA ALA A 424 -7.58 -8.73 15.76
C ALA A 424 -6.79 -9.50 14.69
N ALA A 425 -7.38 -10.57 14.16
CA ALA A 425 -6.88 -11.28 12.98
C ALA A 425 -8.05 -11.74 12.08
N THR A 426 -7.87 -11.63 10.77
CA THR A 426 -8.82 -12.14 9.76
C THR A 426 -8.21 -13.32 9.03
N LEU A 427 -8.98 -14.39 8.86
CA LEU A 427 -8.66 -15.52 7.99
C LEU A 427 -9.93 -15.94 7.22
N GLY A 428 -9.85 -15.94 5.89
CA GLY A 428 -11.03 -16.14 5.05
C GLY A 428 -12.10 -15.08 5.32
N GLN A 429 -13.30 -15.50 5.70
CA GLN A 429 -14.44 -14.62 6.00
C GLN A 429 -14.55 -14.24 7.49
N TYR A 430 -13.70 -14.79 8.35
CA TYR A 430 -13.83 -14.64 9.80
C TYR A 430 -12.79 -13.70 10.34
N LYS A 431 -13.22 -12.79 11.22
CA LYS A 431 -12.34 -11.89 11.98
C LYS A 431 -12.54 -12.12 13.46
N ALA A 432 -11.45 -12.40 14.18
CA ALA A 432 -11.44 -12.56 15.63
C ALA A 432 -10.80 -11.33 16.27
N HIS A 433 -11.51 -10.66 17.17
CA HIS A 433 -10.98 -9.59 18.02
C HIS A 433 -10.54 -10.19 19.37
N PHE A 434 -9.24 -10.14 19.63
CA PHE A 434 -8.62 -10.51 20.91
C PHE A 434 -8.60 -9.34 21.89
N TRP A 435 -8.71 -8.12 21.37
CA TRP A 435 -8.85 -6.88 22.14
C TRP A 435 -9.80 -5.94 21.39
N THR A 436 -10.62 -5.19 22.13
CA THR A 436 -11.45 -4.12 21.55
C THR A 436 -11.22 -2.80 22.26
N TRP A 437 -11.13 -1.73 21.48
CA TRP A 437 -11.04 -0.38 22.03
C TRP A 437 -11.33 0.69 20.97
N THR A 438 -12.17 1.67 21.31
CA THR A 438 -12.32 2.92 20.55
C THR A 438 -11.30 3.96 21.05
N ASN A 439 -11.65 4.68 22.11
CA ASN A 439 -10.84 5.66 22.83
C ASN A 439 -11.20 5.67 24.32
N SER A 440 -10.49 6.44 25.13
CA SER A 440 -10.80 6.53 26.56
C SER A 440 -12.13 7.26 26.83
N TRP A 441 -12.77 6.95 27.97
CA TRP A 441 -13.91 7.73 28.48
C TRP A 441 -13.59 9.22 28.71
N GLU A 442 -12.33 9.56 28.97
CA GLU A 442 -11.90 10.95 29.11
C GLU A 442 -12.01 11.68 27.77
N GLU A 443 -11.45 11.12 26.70
CA GLU A 443 -11.48 11.72 25.36
C GLU A 443 -12.89 11.74 24.78
N PHE A 444 -13.67 10.68 24.97
CA PHE A 444 -15.05 10.64 24.54
C PHE A 444 -15.88 11.76 25.19
N ARG A 445 -15.68 12.02 26.48
CA ARG A 445 -16.33 13.14 27.19
C ARG A 445 -15.84 14.52 26.74
N GLN A 446 -14.65 14.60 26.14
CA GLN A 446 -14.13 15.82 25.51
C GLN A 446 -14.65 16.00 24.07
N GLY A 447 -15.49 15.08 23.57
CA GLY A 447 -16.11 15.17 22.24
C GLY A 447 -15.33 14.46 21.13
N VAL A 448 -14.28 13.69 21.46
CA VAL A 448 -13.58 12.86 20.48
C VAL A 448 -14.34 11.55 20.30
N ASP A 449 -14.89 11.32 19.11
CA ASP A 449 -15.64 10.11 18.79
C ASP A 449 -15.12 9.47 17.48
N PHE A 450 -14.61 8.25 17.57
CA PHE A 450 -14.10 7.49 16.42
C PHE A 450 -15.18 6.70 15.69
N CYS A 451 -16.39 6.65 16.24
CA CYS A 451 -17.51 5.87 15.73
C CYS A 451 -18.82 6.70 15.81
N PRO A 452 -18.86 7.94 15.27
CA PRO A 452 -20.00 8.83 15.43
C PRO A 452 -21.31 8.20 14.94
N GLY A 453 -22.31 8.16 15.82
CA GLY A 453 -23.61 7.56 15.54
C GLY A 453 -23.62 6.02 15.52
N GLN A 454 -22.53 5.38 15.94
CA GLN A 454 -22.39 3.92 15.97
C GLN A 454 -22.10 3.46 17.42
N ASN A 455 -22.86 2.46 17.88
CA ASN A 455 -22.59 1.79 19.15
C ASN A 455 -23.00 0.33 19.03
N VAL A 456 -22.03 -0.58 19.12
CA VAL A 456 -22.24 -2.03 19.13
C VAL A 456 -21.93 -2.53 20.53
N SER A 457 -22.98 -2.98 21.24
CA SER A 457 -22.90 -3.38 22.65
C SER A 457 -21.82 -4.45 22.88
N GLY A 458 -20.92 -4.19 23.82
CA GLY A 458 -19.80 -5.10 24.15
C GLY A 458 -18.68 -5.17 23.11
N VAL A 459 -18.76 -4.40 22.02
CA VAL A 459 -17.77 -4.37 20.93
C VAL A 459 -17.09 -3.01 20.86
N THR A 460 -17.86 -1.92 20.71
CA THR A 460 -17.32 -0.54 20.68
C THR A 460 -17.17 0.01 22.09
N THR A 461 -16.07 -0.37 22.76
CA THR A 461 -15.85 -0.05 24.18
C THR A 461 -14.87 1.11 24.38
N HIS A 462 -15.17 1.98 25.35
CA HIS A 462 -14.28 3.09 25.77
C HIS A 462 -13.25 2.70 26.83
N SER A 463 -13.31 1.44 27.26
CA SER A 463 -12.26 0.76 28.00
C SER A 463 -11.54 -0.18 27.03
N GLN A 464 -10.24 -0.40 27.26
CA GLN A 464 -9.50 -1.44 26.56
C GLN A 464 -9.93 -2.80 27.12
N GLU A 465 -10.74 -3.53 26.36
CA GLU A 465 -11.29 -4.83 26.78
C GLU A 465 -10.44 -5.97 26.22
N GLU A 466 -10.16 -6.96 27.08
CA GLU A 466 -9.40 -8.16 26.72
C GLU A 466 -10.35 -9.34 26.42
N HIS A 467 -10.20 -9.92 25.23
CA HIS A 467 -10.96 -11.07 24.75
C HIS A 467 -10.04 -12.24 24.35
N THR A 468 -8.80 -12.28 24.85
CA THR A 468 -7.79 -13.28 24.45
C THR A 468 -8.24 -14.73 24.68
N LYS A 469 -9.03 -14.98 25.73
CA LYS A 469 -9.58 -16.32 26.04
C LYS A 469 -10.82 -16.69 25.22
N LEU A 470 -11.65 -15.71 24.89
CA LEU A 470 -12.89 -15.88 24.13
C LEU A 470 -13.02 -14.71 23.13
N PRO A 471 -12.29 -14.76 21.99
CA PRO A 471 -12.27 -13.67 21.03
C PRO A 471 -13.66 -13.38 20.47
N LEU A 472 -13.98 -12.12 20.22
CA LEU A 472 -15.21 -11.77 19.51
C LEU A 472 -15.03 -12.09 18.03
N ILE A 473 -15.72 -13.11 17.52
CA ILE A 473 -15.61 -13.54 16.12
C ILE A 473 -16.80 -13.02 15.30
N PHE A 474 -16.51 -12.43 14.15
CA PHE A 474 -17.48 -11.94 13.18
C PHE A 474 -17.28 -12.63 11.84
N HIS A 475 -18.37 -12.86 11.10
CA HIS A 475 -18.32 -13.30 9.71
C HIS A 475 -18.52 -12.10 8.77
N LEU A 476 -17.43 -11.56 8.22
CA LEU A 476 -17.40 -10.28 7.48
C LEU A 476 -18.26 -10.27 6.22
N GLY A 477 -18.48 -11.41 5.57
CA GLY A 477 -19.37 -11.48 4.41
C GLY A 477 -20.87 -11.33 4.73
N ARG A 478 -21.30 -11.68 5.95
CA ARG A 478 -22.69 -11.59 6.42
C ARG A 478 -22.92 -10.37 7.31
N ASP A 479 -21.88 -9.97 8.02
CA ASP A 479 -21.87 -8.86 8.95
C ASP A 479 -20.62 -7.99 8.72
N PRO A 480 -20.57 -7.23 7.63
CA PRO A 480 -19.46 -6.32 7.35
C PRO A 480 -19.34 -5.21 8.40
N GLY A 481 -20.43 -4.87 9.07
CA GLY A 481 -20.48 -3.82 10.09
C GLY A 481 -20.06 -4.26 11.48
N GLU A 482 -19.56 -5.49 11.66
CA GLU A 482 -19.11 -6.05 12.95
C GLU A 482 -20.15 -5.85 14.08
N ARG A 483 -21.43 -6.07 13.78
CA ARG A 483 -22.56 -5.79 14.68
C ARG A 483 -22.98 -7.00 15.51
N PHE A 484 -22.77 -8.21 15.00
CA PHE A 484 -23.33 -9.44 15.54
C PHE A 484 -22.22 -10.47 15.75
N PRO A 485 -21.56 -10.49 16.93
CA PRO A 485 -20.61 -11.52 17.27
C PRO A 485 -21.25 -12.91 17.18
N LEU A 486 -20.51 -13.90 16.66
CA LEU A 486 -20.96 -15.28 16.66
C LEU A 486 -21.14 -15.78 18.09
N SER A 487 -22.15 -16.62 18.30
CA SER A 487 -22.35 -17.28 19.59
C SER A 487 -21.17 -18.19 19.91
N PHE A 488 -20.58 -18.03 21.11
CA PHE A 488 -19.46 -18.84 21.60
C PHE A 488 -19.75 -20.35 21.62
N ALA A 489 -21.03 -20.75 21.69
CA ALA A 489 -21.45 -22.14 21.70
C ALA A 489 -21.70 -22.73 20.29
N SER A 490 -21.63 -21.91 19.24
CA SER A 490 -21.91 -22.36 17.87
C SER A 490 -20.73 -23.14 17.29
N THR A 491 -21.02 -24.15 16.46
CA THR A 491 -20.00 -24.89 15.71
C THR A 491 -19.18 -23.96 14.81
N GLU A 492 -19.82 -22.96 14.19
CA GLU A 492 -19.13 -21.98 13.34
C GLU A 492 -18.08 -21.17 14.11
N TYR A 493 -18.40 -20.74 15.34
CA TYR A 493 -17.44 -20.06 16.21
C TYR A 493 -16.24 -20.96 16.53
N LEU A 494 -16.49 -22.21 16.93
CA LEU A 494 -15.44 -23.16 17.27
C LEU A 494 -14.54 -23.47 16.07
N ASP A 495 -15.12 -23.65 14.88
CA ASP A 495 -14.37 -23.90 13.65
C ASP A 495 -13.52 -22.69 13.24
N ALA A 496 -14.06 -21.48 13.34
CA ALA A 496 -13.32 -20.25 13.04
C ALA A 496 -12.18 -20.03 14.05
N LEU A 497 -12.44 -20.23 15.35
CA LEU A 497 -11.44 -20.12 16.40
C LEU A 497 -10.30 -21.13 16.19
N CYS A 498 -10.62 -22.39 15.90
CA CYS A 498 -9.63 -23.44 15.62
C CYS A 498 -8.76 -23.16 14.40
N LYS A 499 -9.22 -22.35 13.44
CA LYS A 499 -8.43 -21.95 12.26
C LYS A 499 -7.59 -20.70 12.51
N ILE A 500 -8.16 -19.69 13.16
CA ILE A 500 -7.48 -18.38 13.35
C ILE A 500 -6.38 -18.49 14.42
N THR A 501 -6.66 -19.16 15.54
CA THR A 501 -5.76 -19.15 16.71
C THR A 501 -4.38 -19.76 16.41
N PRO A 502 -4.26 -20.90 15.69
CA PRO A 502 -2.94 -21.44 15.33
C PRO A 502 -2.11 -20.48 14.45
N VAL A 503 -2.74 -19.78 13.51
CA VAL A 503 -2.05 -18.80 12.64
C VAL A 503 -1.56 -17.60 13.45
N VAL A 504 -2.37 -17.14 14.41
CA VAL A 504 -1.97 -16.07 15.36
C VAL A 504 -0.83 -16.51 16.25
N GLN A 505 -0.88 -17.73 16.81
CA GLN A 505 0.18 -18.29 17.65
C GLN A 505 1.49 -18.42 16.87
N GLN A 506 1.45 -19.00 15.67
CA GLN A 506 2.63 -19.13 14.81
C GLN A 506 3.25 -17.76 14.48
N HIS A 507 2.42 -16.76 14.19
CA HIS A 507 2.89 -15.39 13.96
C HIS A 507 3.56 -14.81 15.22
N GLN A 508 2.96 -14.98 16.39
CA GLN A 508 3.51 -14.47 17.66
C GLN A 508 4.81 -15.18 18.08
N GLU A 509 4.90 -16.50 17.90
CA GLU A 509 6.08 -17.30 18.24
C GLU A 509 7.29 -16.96 17.35
N SER A 510 7.04 -16.62 16.08
CA SER A 510 8.08 -16.21 15.13
C SER A 510 8.38 -14.70 15.16
N LEU A 511 7.57 -13.90 15.86
CA LEU A 511 7.71 -12.46 15.92
C LEU A 511 8.82 -12.06 16.91
N VAL A 512 9.88 -11.45 16.37
CA VAL A 512 10.82 -10.62 17.13
C VAL A 512 10.45 -9.15 16.90
N PRO A 513 9.90 -8.44 17.90
CA PRO A 513 9.55 -7.03 17.76
C PRO A 513 10.79 -6.16 17.51
N GLY A 514 10.67 -5.18 16.60
CA GLY A 514 11.69 -4.16 16.40
C GLY A 514 11.76 -3.18 17.57
N GLN A 515 12.86 -2.45 17.73
CA GLN A 515 12.95 -1.43 18.78
C GLN A 515 11.96 -0.29 18.51
N PRO A 516 11.10 0.09 19.48
CA PRO A 516 10.07 1.11 19.27
C PRO A 516 10.68 2.48 19.04
N GLN A 517 10.49 3.02 17.84
CA GLN A 517 11.00 4.32 17.40
C GLN A 517 10.14 5.49 17.90
N LEU A 518 8.92 5.22 18.37
CA LEU A 518 7.92 6.25 18.66
C LEU A 518 7.76 6.52 20.17
N ASN A 519 8.75 6.16 20.99
CA ASN A 519 8.65 6.36 22.45
C ASN A 519 9.09 7.75 22.91
N VAL A 520 10.00 8.41 22.19
CA VAL A 520 10.72 9.58 22.68
C VAL A 520 10.44 10.81 21.83
N CYS A 521 10.09 11.91 22.49
CA CYS A 521 9.83 13.21 21.90
C CYS A 521 10.79 14.26 22.50
N ASN A 522 11.13 15.27 21.72
CA ASN A 522 11.97 16.39 22.15
C ASN A 522 11.58 17.68 21.39
N PRO A 523 11.07 18.73 22.06
CA PRO A 523 10.74 20.00 21.39
C PRO A 523 11.88 20.63 20.58
N ALA A 524 13.13 20.49 21.04
CA ALA A 524 14.31 20.99 20.33
C ALA A 524 14.57 20.33 18.98
N VAL A 525 14.00 19.14 18.71
CA VAL A 525 14.18 18.46 17.41
C VAL A 525 13.14 18.83 16.37
N MET A 526 12.13 19.65 16.69
CA MET A 526 11.18 20.14 15.68
C MET A 526 11.89 20.87 14.54
N ASN A 527 11.17 21.19 13.46
CA ASN A 527 11.75 21.76 12.23
C ASN A 527 12.16 23.25 12.38
N TRP A 528 12.94 23.59 13.40
CA TRP A 528 13.42 24.94 13.68
C TRP A 528 14.40 25.42 12.60
N ALA A 529 15.41 24.60 12.29
CA ALA A 529 16.46 24.90 11.31
C ALA A 529 16.68 23.74 10.30
N PRO A 530 15.68 23.39 9.48
CA PRO A 530 15.85 22.38 8.43
C PRO A 530 16.89 22.82 7.38
N PRO A 531 17.58 21.88 6.69
CA PRO A 531 18.55 22.20 5.65
C PRO A 531 17.96 23.13 4.58
N GLY A 532 18.71 24.16 4.17
CA GLY A 532 18.25 25.20 3.25
C GLY A 532 17.66 26.45 3.92
N CYS A 533 17.33 26.40 5.22
CA CYS A 533 16.73 27.54 5.93
C CYS A 533 17.63 28.79 5.92
N GLU A 534 18.95 28.63 5.95
CA GLU A 534 19.91 29.74 6.03
C GLU A 534 19.86 30.59 4.75
N LYS A 535 19.88 29.94 3.58
CA LYS A 535 19.77 30.60 2.28
C LYS A 535 18.43 31.32 2.11
N LEU A 536 17.37 30.80 2.73
CA LEU A 536 16.03 31.37 2.69
C LEU A 536 15.78 32.44 3.78
N GLY A 537 16.71 32.63 4.73
CA GLY A 537 16.50 33.47 5.90
C GLY A 537 15.39 32.98 6.83
N LYS A 538 15.21 31.65 6.96
CA LYS A 538 14.08 30.98 7.64
C LYS A 538 14.46 30.06 8.80
N CYS A 539 15.70 30.15 9.27
CA CYS A 539 16.11 29.40 10.46
C CYS A 539 15.48 30.05 11.70
N LEU A 540 14.95 29.22 12.59
CA LEU A 540 14.37 29.63 13.86
C LEU A 540 15.24 29.09 15.00
N THR A 541 15.29 29.82 16.12
CA THR A 541 16.01 29.38 17.30
C THR A 541 15.21 28.27 18.01
N PRO A 542 15.78 27.07 18.21
CA PRO A 542 15.12 26.02 18.97
C PRO A 542 15.06 26.37 20.46
N PRO A 543 14.04 25.91 21.20
CA PRO A 543 14.01 26.02 22.66
C PRO A 543 15.04 25.08 23.30
N GLU A 544 15.43 25.38 24.54
CA GLU A 544 16.10 24.39 25.38
C GLU A 544 15.09 23.34 25.86
N SER A 545 15.40 22.06 25.64
CA SER A 545 14.58 20.95 26.13
C SER A 545 15.39 19.66 26.20
N VAL A 546 14.93 18.72 27.03
CA VAL A 546 15.48 17.36 27.13
C VAL A 546 14.54 16.35 26.45
N PRO A 547 15.05 15.22 25.94
CA PRO A 547 14.21 14.15 25.44
C PRO A 547 13.35 13.54 26.55
N GLU A 548 12.05 13.39 26.29
CA GLU A 548 11.07 12.83 27.22
C GLU A 548 10.20 11.78 26.53
N LYS A 549 9.43 11.01 27.31
CA LYS A 549 8.45 10.09 26.72
C LYS A 549 7.38 10.89 26.00
N CYS A 550 7.09 10.52 24.75
CA CYS A 550 5.93 11.06 24.03
C CYS A 550 4.65 10.72 24.80
N SER A 551 3.76 11.70 24.92
CA SER A 551 2.40 11.48 25.42
C SER A 551 1.52 11.07 24.25
N TRP A 552 1.20 9.77 24.17
CA TRP A 552 0.31 9.24 23.16
C TRP A 552 -1.11 9.12 23.71
N PRO A 553 -2.08 9.92 23.20
CA PRO A 553 -3.47 9.58 23.39
C PRO A 553 -3.77 8.23 22.70
N HIS A 554 -4.84 7.56 23.15
CA HIS A 554 -5.45 6.33 22.61
C HIS A 554 -4.65 5.43 21.64
#